data_AF-A0AAD9QIF8-F1
#
_entry.id   AF-A0AAD9QIF8-F1
#
_cell.length_a   1.000
_cell.length_b   1.000
_cell.length_c   1.000
_cell.angle_alpha   90.00
_cell.angle_beta   90.00
_cell.angle_gamma   90.00
#
_symmetry.space_group_name_H-M   'P 1'
#
loop_
_entity.id
_entity.type
_entity.pdbx_description
1 polymer ?
#
loop_
_entity_poly.entity_id
_entity_poly.type
_entity_poly.pdbx_seq_one_letter_code
_entity_poly.pdbx_strand_id
1 'polypeptide(L)'
;MESCCSFKALVGGVCGYDPKDRKHDSKIVPLLSCDKDINHHKSLYKFTGPEDEVELILCRAAKFTESKSLSSMTICQNHQSKLGIGWSRGSSTRCRVLEEISYHGKEKGVWPKGV
;
A
#
# COMPACT_ATOMS: atom_id res chain seq x y z
N MET A 1 -24.73 -2.80 -7.09
CA MET A 1 -24.06 -1.88 -6.15
C MET A 1 -22.63 -2.37 -6.03
N GLU A 2 -21.67 -1.68 -6.65
CA GLU A 2 -20.25 -2.02 -6.49
C GLU A 2 -19.85 -1.69 -5.04
N SER A 3 -19.64 -2.72 -4.24
CA SER A 3 -19.08 -2.57 -2.89
C SER A 3 -17.73 -1.87 -3.01
N CYS A 4 -17.62 -0.68 -2.45
CA CYS A 4 -16.38 0.09 -2.43
C CYS A 4 -15.69 -0.07 -1.07
N CYS A 5 -14.36 -0.22 -1.07
CA CYS A 5 -13.59 -0.27 0.16
C CYS A 5 -13.39 1.14 0.75
N SER A 6 -13.01 1.22 2.03
CA SER A 6 -12.77 2.49 2.72
C SER A 6 -11.68 3.34 2.05
N PHE A 7 -10.70 2.71 1.39
CA PHE A 7 -9.59 3.40 0.74
C PHE A 7 -9.97 4.15 -0.54
N LYS A 8 -11.13 3.85 -1.16
CA LYS A 8 -11.62 4.64 -2.30
C LYS A 8 -11.86 6.10 -1.91
N ALA A 9 -12.40 6.34 -0.71
CA ALA A 9 -12.62 7.69 -0.20
C ALA A 9 -11.31 8.38 0.24
N LEU A 10 -10.32 7.61 0.71
CA LEU A 10 -9.05 8.15 1.23
C LEU A 10 -8.06 8.52 0.13
N VAL A 11 -7.84 7.63 -0.84
CA VAL A 11 -6.79 7.79 -1.87
C VAL A 11 -7.34 7.89 -3.29
N GLY A 12 -8.67 7.82 -3.45
CA GLY A 12 -9.33 7.80 -4.76
C GLY A 12 -9.11 6.51 -5.53
N GLY A 13 -9.32 6.58 -6.85
CA GLY A 13 -9.14 5.47 -7.77
C GLY A 13 -10.29 4.45 -7.79
N VAL A 14 -10.08 3.37 -8.53
CA VAL A 14 -11.08 2.31 -8.73
C VAL A 14 -10.84 1.15 -7.77
N CYS A 15 -11.91 0.67 -7.12
CA CYS A 15 -11.87 -0.62 -6.43
C CYS A 15 -11.81 -1.75 -7.45
N GLY A 16 -11.34 -2.93 -7.03
CA GLY A 16 -11.31 -4.11 -7.89
C GLY A 16 -10.29 -5.13 -7.41
N TYR A 17 -9.97 -6.05 -8.32
CA TYR A 17 -8.96 -7.07 -8.13
C TYR A 17 -7.54 -6.51 -8.21
N ASP A 18 -6.58 -7.26 -7.65
CA ASP A 18 -5.16 -6.98 -7.86
C ASP A 18 -4.79 -7.22 -9.34
N PRO A 19 -4.28 -6.23 -10.08
CA PRO A 19 -3.85 -6.43 -11.47
C PRO A 19 -2.83 -7.55 -11.67
N LYS A 20 -2.11 -7.94 -10.61
CA LYS A 20 -1.15 -9.06 -10.63
C LYS A 20 -1.81 -10.41 -10.34
N ASP A 21 -3.03 -10.44 -9.81
CA ASP A 21 -3.77 -11.66 -9.54
C ASP A 21 -4.46 -12.17 -10.81
N ARG A 22 -4.16 -13.40 -11.23
CA ARG A 22 -4.73 -14.00 -12.44
C ARG A 22 -6.18 -14.44 -12.27
N LYS A 23 -6.65 -14.58 -11.04
CA LYS A 23 -8.01 -15.03 -10.72
C LYS A 23 -9.02 -13.87 -10.74
N HIS A 24 -8.53 -12.62 -10.83
CA HIS A 24 -9.33 -11.40 -10.78
C HIS A 24 -10.25 -11.35 -9.55
N ASP A 25 -9.74 -11.82 -8.41
CA ASP A 25 -10.50 -11.88 -7.18
C ASP A 25 -10.69 -10.45 -6.62
N SER A 26 -11.95 -9.99 -6.62
CA SER A 26 -12.31 -8.63 -6.21
C SER A 26 -12.83 -8.57 -4.77
N LYS A 27 -12.21 -9.33 -3.86
CA LYS A 27 -12.63 -9.34 -2.45
C LYS A 27 -12.27 -8.05 -1.73
N ILE A 28 -13.17 -7.64 -0.85
CA ILE A 28 -12.96 -6.60 0.15
C ILE A 28 -12.83 -7.29 1.49
N VAL A 29 -11.72 -7.04 2.16
CA VAL A 29 -11.38 -7.63 3.46
C VAL A 29 -11.21 -6.53 4.51
N PRO A 30 -11.36 -6.84 5.81
CA PRO A 30 -10.95 -5.94 6.87
C PRO A 30 -9.47 -5.58 6.72
N LEU A 31 -9.11 -4.32 6.97
CA LEU A 31 -7.72 -3.87 6.87
C LEU A 31 -6.80 -4.68 7.80
N LEU A 32 -7.28 -5.00 9.00
CA LEU A 32 -6.53 -5.79 9.99
C LEU A 32 -6.29 -7.25 9.58
N SER A 33 -6.89 -7.72 8.49
CA SER A 33 -6.60 -9.04 7.92
C SER A 33 -5.45 -9.03 6.91
N CYS A 34 -4.81 -7.89 6.68
CA CYS A 34 -3.61 -7.76 5.85
C CYS A 34 -2.36 -8.18 6.64
N ASP A 35 -1.74 -9.29 6.27
CA ASP A 35 -0.60 -9.88 6.98
C ASP A 35 0.62 -10.19 6.08
N LYS A 36 0.69 -9.65 4.85
CA LYS A 36 1.79 -9.97 3.93
C LYS A 36 3.14 -9.50 4.49
N ASP A 37 4.18 -10.32 4.35
CA ASP A 37 5.55 -9.94 4.73
C ASP A 37 6.03 -8.73 3.90
N ILE A 38 6.47 -7.68 4.60
CA ILE A 38 6.96 -6.45 3.98
C ILE A 38 8.48 -6.27 4.07
N ASN A 39 9.21 -7.21 4.69
CA ASN A 39 10.64 -7.03 4.96
C ASN A 39 11.46 -6.90 3.69
N HIS A 40 11.20 -7.78 2.71
CA HIS A 40 11.85 -7.68 1.40
C HIS A 40 11.53 -6.34 0.72
N HIS A 41 10.26 -5.92 0.78
CA HIS A 41 9.79 -4.67 0.17
C HIS A 41 10.45 -3.43 0.80
N LYS A 42 10.53 -3.40 2.12
CA LYS A 42 11.19 -2.33 2.88
C LYS A 42 12.66 -2.25 2.52
N SER A 43 13.36 -3.37 2.45
CA SER A 43 14.77 -3.43 2.05
C SER A 43 14.98 -2.92 0.63
N LEU A 44 14.17 -3.42 -0.33
CA LEU A 44 14.28 -3.08 -1.74
C LEU A 44 14.09 -1.57 -2.01
N TYR A 45 13.14 -0.95 -1.32
CA TYR A 45 12.80 0.47 -1.50
C TYR A 45 13.33 1.38 -0.39
N LYS A 46 14.14 0.85 0.52
CA LYS A 46 14.73 1.56 1.67
C LYS A 46 13.70 2.34 2.49
N PHE A 47 12.55 1.71 2.76
CA PHE A 47 11.54 2.25 3.68
C PHE A 47 11.92 1.94 5.13
N THR A 48 11.83 2.96 5.98
CA THR A 48 11.91 2.85 7.44
C THR A 48 10.59 3.34 8.03
N GLY A 49 10.21 2.85 9.20
CA GLY A 49 8.91 3.17 9.81
C GLY A 49 7.99 1.94 9.93
N PRO A 50 7.21 1.60 8.90
CA PRO A 50 6.13 0.62 9.04
C PRO A 50 6.64 -0.76 9.45
N GLU A 51 6.05 -1.33 10.50
CA GLU A 51 6.37 -2.64 11.06
C GLU A 51 5.65 -3.77 10.32
N ASP A 52 4.42 -3.52 9.85
CA ASP A 52 3.56 -4.49 9.17
C ASP A 52 2.87 -3.93 7.91
N GLU A 53 2.16 -4.80 7.19
CA GLU A 53 1.46 -4.44 5.95
C GLU A 53 0.43 -3.32 6.17
N VAL A 54 -0.29 -3.33 7.29
CA VAL A 54 -1.31 -2.33 7.63
C VAL A 54 -0.66 -0.96 7.80
N GLU A 55 0.43 -0.87 8.56
CA GLU A 55 1.17 0.37 8.71
C GLU A 55 1.73 0.87 7.37
N LEU A 56 2.27 -0.01 6.54
CA LEU A 56 2.76 0.36 5.21
C LEU A 56 1.64 0.96 4.34
N ILE A 57 0.46 0.36 4.36
CA ILE A 57 -0.73 0.82 3.64
C ILE A 57 -1.17 2.20 4.16
N LEU A 58 -1.23 2.37 5.49
CA LEU A 58 -1.64 3.61 6.14
C LEU A 58 -0.66 4.75 5.87
N CYS A 59 0.65 4.50 5.97
CA CYS A 59 1.70 5.46 5.64
C CYS A 59 1.55 5.99 4.21
N ARG A 60 1.23 5.11 3.24
CA ARG A 60 1.03 5.50 1.84
C ARG A 60 -0.33 6.11 1.55
N ALA A 61 -1.31 5.87 2.40
CA ALA A 61 -2.59 6.55 2.37
C ALA A 61 -2.55 7.90 3.11
N ALA A 62 -1.41 8.29 3.68
CA ALA A 62 -1.25 9.45 4.56
C ALA A 62 -2.28 9.47 5.71
N LYS A 63 -2.61 8.28 6.24
CA LYS A 63 -3.63 8.10 7.26
C LYS A 63 -2.98 7.70 8.58
N PHE A 64 -2.82 8.67 9.47
CA PHE A 64 -2.34 8.46 10.83
C PHE A 64 -3.56 8.47 11.76
N THR A 65 -4.10 7.30 12.09
CA THR A 65 -5.33 7.20 12.89
C THR A 65 -5.24 6.25 14.06
N GLU A 66 -6.03 6.54 15.09
CA GLU A 66 -6.18 5.70 16.27
C GLU A 66 -6.76 4.31 15.94
N SER A 67 -6.36 3.31 16.71
CA SER A 67 -6.67 1.89 16.55
C SER A 67 -8.16 1.58 16.36
N LYS A 68 -9.04 2.32 17.02
CA LYS A 68 -10.51 2.13 16.96
C LYS A 68 -11.11 2.41 15.59
N SER A 69 -10.44 3.24 14.78
CA SER A 69 -10.87 3.48 13.39
C SER A 69 -10.46 2.34 12.45
N LEU A 70 -9.33 1.68 12.73
CA LEU A 70 -8.76 0.63 11.88
C LEU A 70 -9.64 -0.61 11.82
N SER A 71 -10.29 -0.98 12.92
CA SER A 71 -11.18 -2.15 12.98
C SER A 71 -12.41 -2.04 12.09
N SER A 72 -12.78 -0.82 11.69
CA SER A 72 -13.92 -0.56 10.78
C SER A 72 -13.50 -0.38 9.32
N MET A 73 -12.20 -0.27 9.06
CA MET A 73 -11.68 -0.02 7.72
C MET A 73 -11.61 -1.31 6.91
N THR A 74 -11.97 -1.21 5.64
CA THR A 74 -11.88 -2.29 4.68
C THR A 74 -11.02 -1.90 3.49
N ILE A 75 -10.36 -2.87 2.88
CA ILE A 75 -9.49 -2.68 1.71
C ILE A 75 -9.81 -3.73 0.65
N CYS A 76 -9.77 -3.32 -0.62
CA CYS A 76 -9.89 -4.26 -1.75
C CYS A 76 -8.51 -4.67 -2.23
N GLN A 77 -8.43 -5.78 -2.96
CA GLN A 77 -7.16 -6.31 -3.47
C GLN A 77 -6.39 -5.30 -4.34
N ASN A 78 -7.07 -4.51 -5.17
CA ASN A 78 -6.41 -3.46 -5.97
C ASN A 78 -5.72 -2.39 -5.09
N HIS A 79 -6.44 -1.87 -4.09
CA HIS A 79 -5.90 -0.85 -3.18
C HIS A 79 -4.82 -1.45 -2.26
N GLN A 80 -5.00 -2.69 -1.79
CA GLN A 80 -4.00 -3.41 -1.01
C GLN A 80 -2.70 -3.55 -1.81
N SER A 81 -2.75 -3.98 -3.07
CA SER A 81 -1.54 -4.12 -3.88
C SER A 81 -0.92 -2.76 -4.22
N LYS A 82 -1.71 -1.73 -4.52
CA LYS A 82 -1.18 -0.38 -4.81
C LYS A 82 -0.57 0.33 -3.60
N LEU A 83 -1.07 0.07 -2.39
CA LEU A 83 -0.60 0.69 -1.16
C LEU A 83 0.38 -0.22 -0.40
N GLY A 84 0.36 -1.52 -0.59
CA GLY A 84 1.23 -2.51 0.03
C GLY A 84 2.36 -2.97 -0.90
N ILE A 85 2.63 -4.28 -0.92
CA ILE A 85 3.80 -4.86 -1.63
C ILE A 85 3.74 -4.77 -3.16
N GLY A 86 2.54 -4.64 -3.74
CA GLY A 86 2.37 -4.54 -5.19
C GLY A 86 2.83 -3.19 -5.76
N TRP A 87 3.09 -2.20 -4.90
CA TRP A 87 3.58 -0.89 -5.29
C TRP A 87 4.98 -1.00 -5.87
N SER A 88 5.19 -0.40 -7.05
CA SER A 88 6.51 -0.21 -7.62
C SER A 88 6.72 1.22 -8.03
N ARG A 89 7.98 1.66 -7.98
CA ARG A 89 8.37 3.00 -8.42
C ARG A 89 8.54 2.98 -9.94
N GLY A 90 7.44 3.22 -10.67
CA GLY A 90 7.50 3.53 -12.10
C GLY A 90 8.14 4.91 -12.33
N SER A 91 8.62 5.19 -13.55
CA SER A 91 9.31 6.44 -13.90
C SER A 91 8.48 7.72 -13.63
N SER A 92 7.16 7.62 -13.53
CA SER A 92 6.23 8.72 -13.22
C SER A 92 5.54 8.60 -11.85
N THR A 93 5.70 7.50 -11.13
CA THR A 93 5.01 7.26 -9.86
C THR A 93 5.78 7.89 -8.71
N ARG A 94 5.32 9.04 -8.23
CA ARG A 94 5.83 9.65 -6.99
C ARG A 94 5.45 8.77 -5.79
N CYS A 95 6.35 8.63 -4.83
CA CYS A 95 5.99 7.96 -3.60
C CYS A 95 5.01 8.81 -2.79
N ARG A 96 4.07 8.14 -2.14
CA ARG A 96 3.04 8.76 -1.29
C ARG A 96 3.39 8.68 0.20
N VAL A 97 4.60 8.21 0.51
CA VAL A 97 5.14 8.16 1.87
C VAL A 97 5.77 9.52 2.18
N LEU A 98 5.52 10.04 3.38
CA LEU A 98 6.12 11.28 3.87
C LEU A 98 7.64 11.21 3.84
N GLU A 99 8.30 12.32 3.49
CA GLU A 99 9.77 12.40 3.32
C GLU A 99 10.54 11.95 4.57
N GLU A 100 9.99 12.19 5.76
CA GLU A 100 10.58 11.84 7.05
C GLU A 100 10.80 10.33 7.23
N ILE A 101 9.89 9.52 6.66
CA ILE A 101 9.93 8.04 6.68
C ILE A 101 10.31 7.45 5.30
N SER A 102 10.41 8.30 4.30
CA SER A 102 10.81 7.96 2.95
C SER A 102 12.30 8.23 2.76
N TYR A 103 13.12 7.18 2.86
CA TYR A 103 14.56 7.30 2.60
C TYR A 103 14.95 7.17 1.12
N HIS A 104 13.99 6.94 0.22
CA HIS A 104 14.27 6.74 -1.20
C HIS A 104 14.56 8.09 -1.90
N GLY A 105 15.82 8.32 -2.28
CA GLY A 105 16.25 9.53 -2.99
C GLY A 105 17.42 10.26 -2.34
N LYS A 106 17.79 9.89 -1.10
CA LYS A 106 18.98 10.41 -0.44
C LYS A 106 20.30 9.85 -0.99
N GLU A 107 20.24 8.77 -1.76
CA GLU A 107 21.42 8.09 -2.31
C GLU A 107 21.35 8.05 -3.84
N LYS A 108 22.47 8.37 -4.50
CA LYS A 108 22.63 8.21 -5.96
C LYS A 108 22.85 6.72 -6.27
N GLY A 109 21.86 6.05 -6.84
CA GLY A 109 21.95 4.63 -7.18
C GLY A 109 20.94 4.17 -8.23
N VAL A 110 21.25 3.06 -8.90
CA VAL A 110 20.35 2.39 -9.86
C VAL A 110 19.21 1.76 -9.07
N TRP A 111 17.99 2.21 -9.34
CA TRP A 111 16.79 1.74 -8.66
C TRP A 111 16.39 0.35 -9.15
N PRO A 112 15.89 -0.53 -8.27
CA PRO A 112 15.29 -1.77 -8.69
C PRO A 112 14.06 -1.45 -9.55
N LYS A 113 14.08 -1.95 -10.79
CA LYS A 113 12.88 -1.93 -11.65
C LYS A 113 11.85 -2.84 -11.00
N GLY A 114 10.61 -2.36 -10.91
CA GLY A 114 9.52 -3.16 -10.36
C GLY A 114 9.41 -4.52 -11.07
N VAL A 115 9.32 -5.58 -10.27
CA VAL A 115 9.03 -6.95 -10.71
C VAL A 115 7.58 -7.10 -11.15
#